data_AF-A0A382QQ98-F1
#
_entry.id   AF-A0A382QQ98-F1
#
_cell.length_a   1.000
_cell.length_b   1.000
_cell.length_c   1.000
_cell.angle_alpha   90.00
_cell.angle_beta   90.00
_cell.angle_gamma   90.00
#
_symmetry.space_group_name_H-M   'P 1'
#
loop_
_entity.id
_entity.type
_entity.pdbx_description
1 polymer ?
#
loop_
_entity_poly.entity_id
_entity_poly.type
_entity_poly.pdbx_seq_one_letter_code
_entity_poly.pdbx_strand_id
1 'polypeptide(L)'
;ILFMSEILGKSRDVLSVSMLDGSRKDISAIFFDHVLKFYPDIYSMHYRQSESNVKIFLTSNIKLDLKHIKKYMSKEISKEFSGIDFDSLIVVQSDEVEKTIAGKNKTLF
;
A
#
# COMPACT_ATOMS: atom_id res chain seq x y z
N ILE A 1 14.78 31.27 10.51
CA ILE A 1 15.30 29.93 10.12
C ILE A 1 14.42 28.92 10.82
N LEU A 2 13.52 28.25 10.09
CA LEU A 2 12.67 27.18 10.61
C LEU A 2 13.16 25.89 9.97
N PHE A 3 13.67 24.96 10.78
CA PHE A 3 14.04 23.63 10.31
C PHE A 3 12.76 22.84 10.01
N MET A 4 12.54 22.57 8.73
CA MET A 4 11.43 21.76 8.24
C MET A 4 11.88 20.30 8.30
N SER A 5 11.57 19.60 9.40
CA SER A 5 11.72 18.15 9.47
C SER A 5 10.75 17.53 8.46
N GLU A 6 11.32 17.14 7.33
CA GLU A 6 10.80 16.29 6.26
C GLU A 6 9.38 15.76 6.48
N ILE A 7 8.40 16.50 5.97
CA ILE A 7 7.12 15.90 5.59
C ILE A 7 7.41 15.05 4.34
N LEU A 8 7.78 13.79 4.56
CA LEU A 8 7.94 12.69 3.59
C LEU A 8 6.61 12.32 2.92
N GLY A 9 5.90 13.32 2.37
CA GLY A 9 4.51 13.19 1.90
C GLY A 9 4.30 13.44 0.41
N LYS A 10 5.34 13.62 -0.41
CA LYS A 10 5.14 14.07 -1.82
C LYS A 10 5.95 13.36 -2.91
N SER A 11 6.61 12.23 -2.61
CA SER A 11 7.38 11.46 -3.61
C SER A 11 6.82 10.05 -3.88
N ARG A 12 5.58 9.74 -3.45
CA ARG A 12 5.00 8.38 -3.41
C ARG A 12 3.85 8.13 -4.42
N ASP A 13 3.70 8.95 -5.45
CA ASP A 13 2.51 8.86 -6.31
C ASP A 13 2.55 7.71 -7.32
N VAL A 14 3.72 7.10 -7.52
CA VAL A 14 3.97 6.05 -8.51
C VAL A 14 4.76 4.90 -7.90
N LEU A 15 4.34 3.68 -8.19
CA LEU A 15 4.94 2.41 -7.79
C LEU A 15 5.41 1.67 -9.04
N SER A 16 6.70 1.33 -9.08
CA SER A 16 7.28 0.56 -10.19
C SER A 16 7.14 -0.94 -9.91
N VAL A 17 6.14 -1.57 -10.52
CA VAL A 17 5.84 -2.99 -10.36
C VAL A 17 6.59 -3.85 -11.38
N SER A 18 6.98 -5.05 -10.98
CA SER A 18 7.58 -6.02 -11.88
C SER A 18 6.51 -6.67 -12.77
N MET A 19 6.87 -6.90 -14.02
CA MET A 19 6.07 -7.62 -15.01
C MET A 19 6.63 -9.02 -15.23
N LEU A 20 5.80 -9.96 -15.67
CA LEU A 20 6.18 -11.35 -15.95
C LEU A 20 7.18 -11.49 -17.11
N ASP A 21 7.28 -10.50 -18.00
CA ASP A 21 8.26 -10.44 -19.08
C ASP A 21 9.63 -9.91 -18.62
N GLY A 22 9.79 -9.60 -17.33
CA GLY A 22 11.00 -9.05 -16.74
C GLY A 22 11.11 -7.52 -16.83
N SER A 23 10.16 -6.85 -17.49
CA SER A 23 10.08 -5.39 -17.51
C SER A 23 9.48 -4.83 -16.22
N ARG A 24 9.46 -3.50 -16.09
CA ARG A 24 8.77 -2.80 -15.01
C ARG A 24 7.73 -1.86 -15.56
N LYS A 25 6.65 -1.71 -14.81
CA LYS A 25 5.58 -0.76 -15.12
C LYS A 25 5.33 0.15 -13.94
N ASP A 26 5.26 1.43 -14.25
CA ASP A 26 4.94 2.47 -13.28
C ASP A 26 3.42 2.61 -13.18
N ILE A 27 2.89 2.38 -11.98
CA ILE A 27 1.46 2.41 -11.66
C ILE A 27 1.23 3.38 -10.52
N SER A 28 0.21 4.23 -10.60
CA SER A 28 -0.04 5.19 -9.53
C SER A 28 -0.42 4.49 -8.22
N ALA A 29 0.11 4.94 -7.08
CA ALA A 29 -0.33 4.48 -5.76
C ALA A 29 -1.83 4.69 -5.54
N ILE A 30 -2.41 5.75 -6.13
CA ILE A 30 -3.84 6.05 -6.09
C ILE A 30 -4.68 4.93 -6.70
N PHE A 31 -4.16 4.24 -7.73
CA PHE A 31 -4.85 3.09 -8.31
C PHE A 31 -4.97 1.94 -7.30
N PHE A 32 -3.90 1.64 -6.56
CA PHE A 32 -3.94 0.64 -5.49
C PHE A 32 -4.91 1.06 -4.38
N ASP A 33 -4.92 2.35 -4.04
CA ASP A 33 -5.86 2.89 -3.06
C ASP A 33 -7.31 2.67 -3.53
N HIS A 34 -7.62 2.94 -4.80
CA HIS A 34 -8.94 2.70 -5.36
C HIS A 34 -9.35 1.22 -5.34
N VAL A 35 -8.44 0.31 -5.68
CA VAL A 35 -8.70 -1.12 -5.66
C VAL A 35 -9.01 -1.60 -4.24
N LEU A 36 -8.18 -1.20 -3.27
CA LEU A 36 -8.20 -1.72 -1.90
C LEU A 36 -9.17 -0.98 -0.96
N LYS A 37 -9.57 0.26 -1.28
CA LYS A 37 -10.55 1.04 -0.48
C LYS A 37 -11.91 0.37 -0.35
N PHE A 38 -12.29 -0.50 -1.30
CA PHE A 38 -13.53 -1.27 -1.23
C PHE A 38 -13.45 -2.48 -0.30
N TYR A 39 -12.25 -2.81 0.18
CA TYR A 39 -12.09 -3.89 1.15
C TYR A 39 -12.50 -3.39 2.54
N PRO A 40 -13.46 -4.05 3.21
CA PRO A 40 -13.93 -3.62 4.52
C PRO A 40 -12.80 -3.65 5.55
N ASP A 41 -12.88 -2.74 6.52
CA ASP A 41 -12.00 -2.70 7.70
C ASP A 41 -10.53 -2.28 7.44
N ILE A 42 -10.15 -1.90 6.21
CA ILE A 42 -8.88 -1.21 5.93
C ILE A 42 -9.08 0.30 6.07
N TYR A 43 -8.36 0.93 6.99
CA TYR A 43 -8.47 2.40 7.21
C TYR A 43 -7.23 3.18 6.83
N SER A 44 -6.08 2.53 6.64
CA SER A 44 -4.86 3.17 6.12
C SER A 44 -4.08 2.21 5.24
N MET A 45 -3.36 2.78 4.27
CA MET A 45 -2.48 2.06 3.36
C MET A 45 -1.15 2.81 3.24
N HIS A 46 -0.06 2.07 3.30
CA HIS A 46 1.28 2.60 3.08
C HIS A 46 2.04 1.70 2.13
N TYR A 47 2.92 2.30 1.32
CA TYR A 47 3.69 1.60 0.32
C TYR A 47 5.18 1.76 0.62
N ARG A 48 5.93 0.66 0.49
CA ARG A 48 7.39 0.67 0.45
C ARG A 48 7.84 -0.10 -0.78
N GLN A 49 8.50 0.58 -1.70
CA GLN A 49 9.10 -0.03 -2.86
C GLN A 49 10.59 -0.30 -2.60
N SER A 50 11.03 -1.48 -3.02
CA SER A 50 12.43 -1.88 -3.11
C SER A 50 12.76 -2.17 -4.58
N GLU A 51 14.02 -2.48 -4.88
CA GLU A 51 14.41 -2.87 -6.25
C GLU A 51 13.64 -4.09 -6.76
N SER A 52 13.31 -5.06 -5.91
CA SER A 52 12.69 -6.32 -6.34
C SER A 52 11.20 -6.45 -6.06
N ASN A 53 10.62 -5.59 -5.21
CA ASN A 53 9.27 -5.78 -4.71
C ASN A 53 8.61 -4.48 -4.24
N VAL A 54 7.28 -4.50 -4.21
CA VAL A 54 6.45 -3.47 -3.58
C VAL A 54 5.75 -4.10 -2.39
N LYS A 55 6.00 -3.56 -1.20
CA LYS A 55 5.30 -3.92 0.03
C LYS A 55 4.13 -2.96 0.25
N ILE A 56 2.95 -3.52 0.39
CA ILE A 56 1.69 -2.83 0.67
C ILE A 56 1.34 -3.13 2.13
N PHE A 57 1.41 -2.12 2.97
CA PHE A 57 1.06 -2.17 4.39
C PHE A 57 -0.39 -1.74 4.55
N LEU A 58 -1.19 -2.61 5.13
CA LEU A 58 -2.61 -2.38 5.38
C LEU A 58 -2.83 -2.25 6.88
N THR A 59 -3.50 -1.18 7.30
CA THR A 59 -3.84 -0.99 8.73
C THR A 59 -5.33 -1.27 8.93
N SER A 60 -5.64 -2.12 9.90
CA SER A 60 -6.99 -2.57 10.24
C SER A 60 -7.11 -2.83 11.75
N ASN A 61 -8.32 -2.66 12.28
CA ASN A 61 -8.67 -2.97 13.66
C ASN A 61 -8.99 -4.46 13.86
N ILE A 62 -9.12 -5.22 12.77
CA ILE A 62 -9.33 -6.67 12.78
C ILE A 62 -8.18 -7.37 12.08
N LYS A 63 -8.07 -8.67 12.31
CA LYS A 63 -7.15 -9.51 11.55
C LYS A 63 -7.64 -9.65 10.11
N LEU A 64 -6.85 -9.16 9.17
CA LEU A 64 -7.15 -9.24 7.74
C LEU A 64 -6.80 -10.62 7.17
N ASP A 65 -7.64 -11.14 6.28
CA ASP A 65 -7.28 -12.28 5.44
C ASP A 65 -6.40 -11.80 4.27
N LEU A 66 -5.09 -11.74 4.51
CA LEU A 66 -4.11 -11.28 3.52
C LEU A 66 -4.09 -12.13 2.25
N LYS A 67 -4.45 -13.42 2.33
CA LYS A 67 -4.53 -14.28 1.13
C LYS A 67 -5.73 -13.90 0.28
N HIS A 68 -6.88 -13.68 0.91
CA HIS A 68 -8.07 -13.21 0.22
C HIS A 68 -7.85 -11.82 -0.39
N ILE A 69 -7.23 -10.90 0.36
CA ILE A 69 -6.89 -9.55 -0.13
C ILE A 69 -5.94 -9.64 -1.33
N LYS A 70 -4.86 -10.43 -1.24
CA LYS A 70 -3.93 -10.60 -2.36
C LYS A 70 -4.65 -11.15 -3.60
N LYS A 71 -5.56 -12.11 -3.43
CA LYS A 71 -6.37 -12.67 -4.53
C LYS A 71 -7.31 -11.62 -5.15
N TYR A 72 -8.02 -10.86 -4.32
CA TYR A 72 -8.91 -9.80 -4.76
C TYR A 72 -8.15 -8.70 -5.50
N MET A 73 -7.06 -8.21 -4.92
CA MET A 73 -6.17 -7.23 -5.52
C MET A 73 -5.65 -7.71 -6.88
N SER A 74 -5.14 -8.95 -6.95
CA SER A 74 -4.62 -9.49 -8.20
C SER A 74 -5.69 -9.55 -9.30
N LYS A 75 -6.91 -9.97 -8.94
CA LYS A 75 -8.06 -10.00 -9.85
C LYS A 75 -8.41 -8.61 -10.38
N GLU A 76 -8.54 -7.62 -9.50
CA GLU A 76 -8.94 -6.26 -9.90
C GLU A 76 -7.87 -5.55 -10.71
N ILE A 77 -6.60 -5.61 -10.27
CA ILE A 77 -5.47 -5.01 -10.98
C ILE A 77 -5.33 -5.63 -12.38
N SER A 78 -5.51 -6.95 -12.51
CA SER A 78 -5.36 -7.65 -13.80
C SER A 78 -6.34 -7.21 -14.88
N LYS A 79 -7.44 -6.51 -14.53
CA LYS A 79 -8.40 -5.97 -15.49
C LYS A 79 -7.82 -4.81 -16.30
N GLU A 80 -6.90 -4.06 -15.72
CA GLU A 80 -6.28 -2.88 -16.35
C GLU A 80 -4.82 -3.14 -16.73
N PHE A 81 -4.12 -3.93 -15.92
CA PHE A 81 -2.71 -4.25 -16.13
C PHE A 81 -2.50 -5.76 -16.17
N SER A 82 -2.54 -6.34 -17.37
CA SER A 82 -2.18 -7.74 -17.59
C SER A 82 -0.67 -7.95 -17.48
N GLY A 83 -0.25 -9.11 -16.99
CA GLY A 83 1.16 -9.50 -16.95
C GLY A 83 1.97 -8.93 -15.78
N ILE A 84 1.33 -8.38 -14.74
CA ILE A 84 2.04 -8.04 -13.49
C ILE A 84 2.50 -9.32 -12.79
N ASP A 85 3.73 -9.28 -12.27
CA ASP A 85 4.23 -10.28 -11.34
C ASP A 85 3.69 -9.99 -9.92
N PHE A 86 2.59 -10.65 -9.57
CA PHE A 86 1.95 -10.51 -8.26
C PHE A 86 2.76 -11.12 -7.11
N ASP A 87 3.83 -11.90 -7.37
CA ASP A 87 4.72 -12.37 -6.32
C ASP A 87 5.69 -11.29 -5.86
N SER A 88 5.99 -10.31 -6.73
CA SER A 88 6.69 -9.08 -6.35
C SER A 88 5.84 -8.13 -5.48
N LEU A 89 4.52 -8.32 -5.43
CA LEU A 89 3.60 -7.55 -4.60
C LEU A 89 3.32 -8.27 -3.27
N ILE A 90 3.86 -7.69 -2.19
CA ILE A 90 3.80 -8.28 -0.86
C ILE A 90 2.80 -7.48 -0.02
N VAL A 91 1.69 -8.12 0.36
CA VAL A 91 0.69 -7.50 1.24
C VAL A 91 0.97 -7.91 2.68
N VAL A 92 1.08 -6.94 3.57
CA VAL A 92 1.29 -7.14 5.00
C VAL A 92 0.28 -6.32 5.78
N GLN A 93 -0.25 -6.88 6.87
CA GLN A 93 -0.96 -6.09 7.85
C GLN A 93 0.07 -5.38 8.73
N SER A 94 -0.10 -4.07 8.91
CA SER A 94 0.68 -3.28 9.85
C SER A 94 -0.10 -3.20 11.16
N ASP A 95 0.54 -3.62 12.25
CA ASP A 95 0.03 -3.46 13.61
C ASP A 95 0.31 -2.04 14.13
N GLU A 96 0.19 -1.00 13.29
CA GLU A 96 0.33 0.41 13.70
C GLU A 96 -0.87 0.85 14.57
N VAL A 97 -1.03 0.16 15.70
CA VAL A 97 -1.40 0.68 17.01
C VAL A 97 -0.12 0.94 17.85
N GLU A 98 1.06 1.04 17.23
CA GLU A 98 2.18 1.75 17.85
C GLU A 98 1.88 3.24 17.86
N LYS A 99 1.05 3.58 18.85
CA LYS A 99 0.82 4.93 19.35
C LYS A 99 2.16 5.67 19.38
N THR A 100 2.18 6.88 18.85
CA THR A 100 3.17 7.84 19.33
C THR A 100 3.02 7.98 20.85
N ILE A 101 4.11 8.31 21.55
CA ILE A 101 4.21 8.39 23.03
C ILE A 101 3.09 9.25 23.67
N ALA A 102 2.35 10.03 22.89
CA ALA A 102 1.23 10.85 23.33
C ALA A 102 -0.16 10.17 23.29
N GLY A 103 -0.32 8.94 22.79
CA GLY A 103 -1.53 8.12 22.99
C GLY A 103 -2.88 8.76 22.60
N LYS A 104 -2.93 9.69 21.65
CA LYS A 104 -4.17 10.36 21.23
C LYS A 104 -4.70 9.79 19.91
N ASN A 105 -5.96 9.36 19.91
CA ASN A 105 -6.75 9.17 18.70
C ASN A 105 -6.84 10.51 17.96
N LYS A 106 -6.49 10.53 16.67
CA LYS A 106 -6.59 11.75 15.83
C LYS A 106 -8.06 12.01 15.50
N THR A 107 -8.77 12.65 16.43
CA THR A 107 -9.98 13.42 16.16
C THR A 107 -9.61 14.90 16.24
N LEU A 108 -9.75 15.59 15.09
CA LEU A 108 -9.91 17.05 14.89
C LEU A 108 -8.89 17.99 15.55
N PHE A 109 -8.09 18.71 14.75
CA PHE A 109 -8.24 20.12 14.35
C PHE A 109 -7.20 20.45 13.28
#